data_AF-A0A7J4LHU5-F1
#
_entry.id   AF-A0A7J4LHU5-F1
#
_cell.length_a   1.000
_cell.length_b   1.000
_cell.length_c   1.000
_cell.angle_alpha   90.00
_cell.angle_beta   90.00
_cell.angle_gamma   90.00
#
_symmetry.space_group_name_H-M   'P 1'
#
loop_
_entity.id
_entity.type
_entity.pdbx_description
1 polymer ?
#
loop_
_entity_poly.entity_id
_entity_poly.type
_entity_poly.pdbx_seq_one_letter_code
_entity_poly.pdbx_strand_id
1 'polypeptide(L)'
;IVIELIKEIKPDIYIELHSYKKESFESLVSKDRLSKKGVPSYVELANGVLIGSVSPYLIEYFPDKSLHLSFEIEKDNTSSSRELLEILDAVNNSTADEFLIYLSEKYPSAVRKAVEGYILYHQLYNQKNKR
;
A
#
# COMPACT_ATOMS: atom_id res chain seq x y z
N ILE A 1 7.24 3.09 19.59
CA ILE A 1 6.91 4.32 18.83
C ILE A 1 5.75 4.11 17.87
N VAL A 2 5.91 3.51 16.66
CA VAL A 2 4.80 3.46 15.67
C VAL A 2 3.54 2.76 16.19
N ILE A 3 3.66 1.58 16.80
CA ILE A 3 2.52 0.84 17.37
C ILE A 3 1.82 1.63 18.48
N GLU A 4 2.58 2.34 19.31
CA GLU A 4 2.01 3.17 20.39
C GLU A 4 1.22 4.34 19.81
N LEU A 5 1.75 5.00 18.78
CA LEU A 5 1.04 6.07 18.08
C LEU A 5 -0.24 5.58 17.39
N ILE A 6 -0.22 4.40 16.76
CA ILE A 6 -1.43 3.81 16.17
C ILE A 6 -2.51 3.59 17.24
N LYS A 7 -2.13 3.04 18.40
CA LYS A 7 -3.05 2.77 19.51
C LYS A 7 -3.61 4.05 20.14
N GLU A 8 -2.80 5.10 20.21
CA GLU A 8 -3.18 6.39 20.79
C GLU A 8 -4.03 7.22 19.83
N ILE A 9 -3.57 7.42 18.59
CA ILE A 9 -4.21 8.27 17.57
C ILE A 9 -5.44 7.60 16.98
N LYS A 10 -5.41 6.26 16.80
CA LYS A 10 -6.46 5.47 16.13
C LYS A 10 -6.82 6.05 14.75
N PRO A 11 -5.87 6.09 13.81
CA PRO A 11 -6.07 6.78 12.54
C PRO A 11 -7.11 6.07 11.66
N ASP A 12 -7.93 6.86 10.97
CA ASP A 12 -8.81 6.36 9.91
C ASP A 12 -8.02 5.96 8.66
N ILE A 13 -6.93 6.69 8.39
CA ILE A 13 -6.00 6.41 7.28
C ILE A 13 -4.56 6.40 7.82
N TYR A 14 -3.81 5.34 7.54
CA TYR A 14 -2.38 5.24 7.77
C TYR A 14 -1.65 4.99 6.46
N ILE A 15 -0.61 5.78 6.22
CA ILE A 15 0.23 5.68 5.03
C ILE A 15 1.68 5.49 5.42
N GLU A 16 2.31 4.45 4.87
CA GLU A 16 3.73 4.21 4.96
C GLU A 16 4.43 4.60 3.65
N LEU A 17 5.41 5.51 3.73
CA LEU A 17 6.12 6.02 2.56
C LEU A 17 7.55 5.50 2.53
N HIS A 18 7.98 4.99 1.37
CA HIS A 18 9.35 4.60 1.11
C HIS A 18 9.84 5.10 -0.25
N SER A 19 11.14 4.91 -0.49
CA SER A 19 11.73 5.09 -1.80
C SER A 19 12.49 3.82 -2.21
N TYR A 20 12.46 3.48 -3.49
CA TYR A 20 13.23 2.37 -4.06
C TYR A 20 14.27 2.88 -5.06
N LYS A 21 15.35 2.11 -5.22
CA LYS A 21 16.28 2.33 -6.34
C LYS A 21 15.73 1.71 -7.61
N LYS A 22 15.92 2.33 -8.77
CA LYS A 22 15.40 1.87 -10.07
C LYS A 22 15.57 0.37 -10.33
N GLU A 23 16.73 -0.19 -9.97
CA GLU A 23 17.05 -1.60 -10.18
C GLU A 23 16.18 -2.56 -9.34
N SER A 24 15.55 -2.04 -8.29
CA SER A 24 14.65 -2.78 -7.40
C SER A 24 13.23 -2.91 -7.96
N PHE A 25 12.86 -2.12 -8.98
CA PHE A 25 11.50 -2.04 -9.52
C PHE A 25 10.95 -3.41 -9.91
N GLU A 26 11.64 -4.12 -10.80
CA GLU A 26 11.23 -5.46 -11.27
C GLU A 26 11.04 -6.43 -10.11
N SER A 27 11.92 -6.33 -9.11
CA SER A 27 11.78 -7.15 -7.92
C SER A 27 10.49 -6.81 -7.18
N LEU A 28 10.14 -5.52 -7.01
CA LEU A 28 9.00 -5.00 -6.24
C LEU A 28 7.66 -5.38 -6.83
N VAL A 29 7.53 -5.33 -8.16
CA VAL A 29 6.29 -5.65 -8.86
C VAL A 29 6.19 -7.12 -9.30
N SER A 30 7.25 -7.92 -9.07
CA SER A 30 7.29 -9.32 -9.48
C SER A 30 6.19 -10.14 -8.81
N LYS A 31 5.40 -10.87 -9.61
CA LYS A 31 4.34 -11.80 -9.15
C LYS A 31 4.88 -12.92 -8.26
N ASP A 32 6.18 -13.23 -8.35
CA ASP A 32 6.82 -14.25 -7.54
C ASP A 32 7.13 -13.77 -6.11
N ARG A 33 6.92 -12.48 -5.79
CA ARG A 33 7.19 -11.96 -4.45
C ARG A 33 6.44 -12.73 -3.37
N LEU A 34 5.20 -13.11 -3.63
CA LEU A 34 4.41 -13.84 -2.66
C LEU A 34 5.00 -15.22 -2.36
N SER A 35 5.45 -15.95 -3.39
CA SER A 35 6.05 -17.27 -3.20
C SER A 35 7.49 -17.22 -2.66
N LYS A 36 8.28 -16.23 -3.08
CA LYS A 36 9.71 -16.10 -2.71
C LYS A 36 9.93 -15.36 -1.39
N LYS A 37 9.12 -14.36 -1.08
CA LYS A 37 9.30 -13.46 0.07
C LYS A 37 8.14 -13.51 1.07
N GLY A 38 7.06 -14.22 0.76
CA GLY A 38 5.89 -14.31 1.64
C GLY A 38 5.10 -13.01 1.78
N VAL A 39 5.35 -12.02 0.92
CA VAL A 39 4.66 -10.73 0.89
C VAL A 39 4.14 -10.45 -0.52
N PRO A 40 2.99 -9.76 -0.67
CA PRO A 40 2.45 -9.42 -1.99
C PRO A 40 3.41 -8.57 -2.81
N SER A 41 3.22 -8.61 -4.12
CA SER A 41 3.86 -7.65 -5.03
C SER A 41 3.25 -6.27 -4.82
N TYR A 42 4.07 -5.24 -4.98
CA TYR A 42 3.56 -3.89 -5.20
C TYR A 42 2.89 -3.81 -6.58
N VAL A 43 1.95 -2.88 -6.72
CA VAL A 43 1.31 -2.55 -8.00
C VAL A 43 1.72 -1.14 -8.40
N GLU A 44 2.14 -0.94 -9.64
CA GLU A 44 2.42 0.41 -10.14
C GLU A 44 1.11 1.15 -10.42
N LEU A 45 1.01 2.37 -9.88
CA LEU A 45 -0.07 3.32 -10.14
C LEU A 45 0.22 4.11 -11.42
N ALA A 46 1.29 4.91 -11.39
CA ALA A 46 1.78 5.70 -12.49
C ALA A 46 3.19 6.23 -12.17
N ASN A 47 3.99 6.52 -13.21
CA ASN A 47 5.25 7.25 -13.08
C ASN A 47 6.22 6.67 -12.03
N GLY A 48 6.28 5.34 -11.83
CA GLY A 48 7.12 4.74 -10.80
C GLY A 48 6.62 4.95 -9.36
N VAL A 49 5.35 5.32 -9.17
CA VAL A 49 4.68 5.22 -7.87
C VAL A 49 4.09 3.83 -7.73
N LEU A 50 4.45 3.15 -6.66
CA LEU A 50 3.99 1.82 -6.31
C LEU A 50 3.02 1.91 -5.12
N ILE A 51 1.96 1.10 -5.13
CA ILE A 51 1.02 0.90 -4.02
C ILE A 51 1.10 -0.54 -3.51
N GLY A 52 1.02 -0.70 -2.19
CA GLY A 52 1.00 -2.01 -1.52
C GLY A 52 0.26 -1.95 -0.19
N SER A 53 0.18 -3.09 0.48
CA SER A 53 -0.32 -3.16 1.86
C SER A 53 0.81 -2.89 2.86
N VAL A 54 0.47 -2.33 4.01
CA VAL A 54 1.40 -2.26 5.16
C VAL A 54 1.76 -3.66 5.67
N SER A 55 2.79 -3.72 6.51
CA SER A 55 3.20 -4.96 7.16
C SER A 55 2.04 -5.63 7.92
N PRO A 56 1.83 -6.95 7.76
CA PRO A 56 0.80 -7.70 8.49
C PRO A 56 0.96 -7.59 10.01
N TYR A 57 2.18 -7.38 10.49
CA TYR A 57 2.47 -7.20 11.91
C TYR A 57 1.84 -5.93 12.49
N LEU A 58 1.61 -4.90 11.67
CA LEU A 58 0.96 -3.67 12.13
C LEU A 58 -0.57 -3.77 12.12
N ILE A 59 -1.13 -4.64 11.26
CA ILE A 59 -2.58 -4.77 11.02
C ILE A 59 -3.35 -5.04 12.33
N GLU A 60 -2.79 -5.85 13.24
CA GLU A 60 -3.44 -6.20 14.52
C GLU A 60 -3.61 -5.05 15.51
N TYR A 61 -2.95 -3.91 15.27
CA TYR A 61 -3.00 -2.75 16.16
C TYR A 61 -3.92 -1.64 15.65
N PHE A 62 -4.36 -1.72 14.40
CA PHE A 62 -5.19 -0.70 13.80
C PHE A 62 -6.65 -0.82 14.24
N PRO A 63 -7.42 0.29 14.25
CA PRO A 63 -8.85 0.25 14.42
C PRO A 63 -9.54 -0.56 13.32
N ASP A 64 -10.65 -1.22 13.68
CA ASP A 64 -11.54 -1.86 12.71
C ASP A 64 -11.94 -0.85 11.62
N LYS A 65 -11.81 -1.27 10.34
CA LYS A 65 -12.12 -0.47 9.13
C LYS A 65 -11.17 0.68 8.80
N SER A 66 -10.05 0.83 9.49
CA SER A 66 -9.02 1.78 9.07
C SER A 66 -8.39 1.38 7.73
N LEU A 67 -8.03 2.37 6.91
CA LEU A 67 -7.33 2.17 5.65
C LEU A 67 -5.82 2.25 5.90
N HIS A 68 -5.08 1.20 5.55
CA HIS A 68 -3.64 1.15 5.74
C HIS A 68 -2.90 0.76 4.45
N LEU A 69 -2.19 1.72 3.87
CA LEU A 69 -1.53 1.58 2.57
C LEU A 69 -0.03 1.90 2.68
N SER A 70 0.76 1.30 1.80
CA SER A 70 2.16 1.68 1.59
C SER A 70 2.33 2.21 0.18
N PHE A 71 3.09 3.31 0.04
CA PHE A 71 3.56 3.79 -1.25
C PHE A 71 5.07 3.77 -1.33
N GLU A 72 5.60 3.40 -2.49
CA GLU A 72 7.02 3.59 -2.79
C GLU A 72 7.18 4.44 -4.05
N ILE A 73 8.21 5.28 -4.06
CA ILE A 73 8.60 6.06 -5.24
C ILE A 73 10.02 5.73 -5.70
N GLU A 74 10.27 5.85 -7.00
CA GLU A 74 11.63 5.75 -7.52
C GLU A 74 12.46 6.92 -7.00
N LYS A 75 13.61 6.59 -6.38
CA LYS A 75 14.54 7.58 -5.88
C LYS A 75 15.04 8.46 -7.02
N ASP A 76 15.12 9.76 -6.76
CA ASP A 76 15.58 10.78 -7.71
C ASP A 76 14.69 10.95 -8.97
N ASN A 77 13.47 10.38 -8.95
CA ASN A 77 12.47 10.57 -9.99
C ASN A 77 11.44 11.66 -9.60
N THR A 78 11.56 12.82 -10.25
CA THR A 78 10.67 13.97 -10.01
C THR A 78 9.22 13.68 -10.39
N SER A 79 8.98 12.84 -11.41
CA SER A 79 7.61 12.48 -11.82
C SER A 79 6.95 11.61 -10.77
N SER A 80 7.66 10.62 -10.21
CA SER A 80 7.15 9.81 -9.08
C SER A 80 6.85 10.69 -7.87
N SER A 81 7.72 11.65 -7.59
CA SER A 81 7.54 12.57 -6.46
C SER A 81 6.32 13.47 -6.62
N ARG A 82 6.10 14.03 -7.83
CA ARG A 82 4.91 14.85 -8.13
C ARG A 82 3.63 14.03 -8.02
N GLU A 83 3.63 12.83 -8.59
CA GLU A 83 2.47 11.93 -8.53
C GLU A 83 2.14 11.57 -7.08
N LEU A 84 3.14 11.26 -6.24
CA LEU A 84 2.92 10.99 -4.82
C LEU A 84 2.37 12.23 -4.09
N LEU A 85 2.86 13.44 -4.38
CA LEU A 85 2.35 14.66 -3.77
C LEU A 85 0.86 14.89 -4.08
N GLU A 86 0.42 14.61 -5.30
CA GLU A 86 -1.01 14.67 -5.65
C GLU A 86 -1.84 13.65 -4.87
N ILE A 87 -1.32 12.43 -4.69
CA ILE A 87 -1.98 11.40 -3.88
C ILE A 87 -2.06 11.84 -2.41
N LEU A 88 -0.98 12.39 -1.85
CA LEU A 88 -0.95 12.85 -0.46
C LEU A 88 -1.90 14.05 -0.23
N ASP A 89 -2.01 14.95 -1.21
CA ASP A 89 -2.99 16.03 -1.17
C ASP A 89 -4.42 15.49 -1.17
N ALA A 90 -4.71 14.47 -1.99
CA ALA A 90 -6.02 13.82 -1.96
C ALA A 90 -6.33 13.18 -0.59
N VAL A 91 -5.38 12.46 0.01
CA VAL A 91 -5.54 11.87 1.36
C VAL A 91 -5.84 12.94 2.40
N ASN A 92 -5.11 14.06 2.38
CA ASN A 92 -5.24 15.11 3.38
C ASN A 92 -6.59 15.85 3.30
N ASN A 93 -7.27 15.77 2.15
CA ASN A 93 -8.53 16.46 1.88
C ASN A 93 -9.71 15.48 1.72
N SER A 94 -9.60 14.24 2.19
CA SER A 94 -10.64 13.22 1.99
C SER A 94 -10.78 12.29 3.20
N THR A 95 -11.98 11.74 3.36
CA THR A 95 -12.21 10.54 4.18
C THR A 95 -11.59 9.30 3.51
N ALA A 96 -11.49 8.19 4.26
CA ALA A 96 -10.97 6.93 3.71
C ALA A 96 -11.75 6.45 2.48
N ASP A 97 -13.08 6.54 2.52
CA ASP A 97 -13.95 6.12 1.40
C ASP A 97 -13.78 7.03 0.19
N GLU A 98 -13.76 8.35 0.39
CA GLU A 98 -13.51 9.32 -0.69
C GLU A 98 -12.13 9.11 -1.33
N PHE A 99 -11.12 8.84 -0.51
CA PHE A 99 -9.77 8.57 -1.02
C PHE A 99 -9.70 7.25 -1.82
N LEU A 100 -10.41 6.21 -1.40
CA LEU A 100 -10.52 4.97 -2.17
C LEU A 100 -11.25 5.18 -3.51
N ILE A 101 -12.29 6.02 -3.54
CA ILE A 101 -12.97 6.40 -4.79
C ILE A 101 -11.99 7.14 -5.71
N TYR A 102 -11.28 8.15 -5.20
CA TYR A 102 -10.25 8.88 -5.93
C TYR A 102 -9.22 7.94 -6.57
N LEU A 103 -8.66 7.00 -5.79
CA LEU A 103 -7.69 6.04 -6.31
C LEU A 103 -8.31 5.15 -7.40
N SER A 104 -9.56 4.73 -7.21
CA SER A 104 -10.28 3.84 -8.15
C SER A 104 -10.59 4.55 -9.47
N GLU A 105 -10.90 5.84 -9.43
CA GLU A 105 -11.14 6.66 -10.62
C GLU A 105 -9.85 7.00 -11.36
N LYS A 106 -8.79 7.37 -10.63
CA LYS A 106 -7.49 7.77 -11.22
C LYS A 106 -6.68 6.57 -11.73
N TYR A 107 -6.70 5.43 -11.02
CA TYR A 107 -5.89 4.25 -11.34
C TYR A 107 -6.71 2.94 -11.35
N PRO A 108 -7.77 2.83 -12.15
CA PRO A 108 -8.76 1.74 -12.05
C PRO A 108 -8.15 0.35 -12.19
N SER A 109 -7.23 0.17 -13.15
CA SER A 109 -6.57 -1.13 -13.37
C SER A 109 -5.58 -1.48 -12.26
N ALA A 110 -4.91 -0.49 -11.68
CA ALA A 110 -3.93 -0.71 -10.62
C ALA A 110 -4.63 -1.02 -9.29
N VAL A 111 -5.68 -0.27 -8.93
CA VAL A 111 -6.47 -0.53 -7.74
C VAL A 111 -7.11 -1.91 -7.79
N ARG A 112 -7.66 -2.31 -8.94
CA ARG A 112 -8.20 -3.66 -9.10
C ARG A 112 -7.16 -4.75 -8.80
N LYS A 113 -5.95 -4.63 -9.35
CA LYS A 113 -4.85 -5.58 -9.09
C LYS A 113 -4.43 -5.57 -7.63
N ALA A 114 -4.39 -4.40 -6.99
CA ALA A 114 -4.03 -4.28 -5.57
C ALA A 114 -5.06 -4.99 -4.68
N VAL A 115 -6.36 -4.82 -4.95
CA VAL A 115 -7.45 -5.51 -4.24
C VAL A 115 -7.37 -7.03 -4.45
N GLU A 116 -7.18 -7.50 -5.68
CA GLU A 116 -7.01 -8.93 -5.98
C GLU A 116 -5.82 -9.52 -5.22
N GLY A 117 -4.69 -8.81 -5.20
CA GLY A 117 -3.49 -9.20 -4.44
C GLY A 117 -3.72 -9.25 -2.93
N TYR A 118 -4.42 -8.26 -2.38
CA TYR A 118 -4.76 -8.18 -0.96
C TYR A 118 -5.64 -9.36 -0.52
N ILE A 119 -6.73 -9.63 -1.26
CA ILE A 119 -7.65 -10.72 -0.96
C ILE A 119 -6.91 -12.06 -0.97
N LEU A 120 -6.11 -12.32 -2.02
CA LEU A 120 -5.32 -13.54 -2.13
C LEU A 120 -4.35 -13.70 -0.96
N TYR A 121 -3.66 -12.62 -0.57
CA TYR A 121 -2.72 -12.64 0.53
C TYR A 121 -3.37 -13.02 1.86
N HIS A 122 -4.47 -12.36 2.22
CA HIS A 122 -5.15 -12.62 3.49
C HIS A 122 -5.82 -14.00 3.53
N GLN A 123 -6.31 -14.51 2.39
CA GLN A 123 -6.79 -15.89 2.30
C GLN A 123 -5.68 -16.91 2.57
N LEU A 124 -4.46 -16.66 2.08
CA LEU A 124 -3.30 -17.53 2.30
C LEU A 124 -2.73 -17.41 3.72
N TYR A 125 -2.67 -16.19 4.26
CA TYR A 125 -2.21 -15.93 5.63
C TYR A 125 -3.10 -16.64 6.67
N ASN A 126 -4.43 -16.50 6.52
CA ASN A 126 -5.39 -17.14 7.42
C ASN A 126 -5.38 -18.68 7.32
N GLN A 127 -4.96 -19.27 6.20
CA GLN A 127 -4.77 -20.72 6.07
C GLN A 127 -3.51 -21.21 6.79
N LYS A 128 -2.41 -20.44 6.75
CA LYS A 128 -1.15 -20.82 7.41
C LYS A 128 -1.24 -20.77 8.93
N ASN A 129 -1.99 -19.82 9.48
CA ASN A 129 -2.13 -19.63 10.94
C ASN A 129 -3.27 -20.45 11.58
N LYS A 130 -3.92 -21.32 10.81
CA LYS A 130 -4.90 -22.33 11.28
C LYS A 130 -4.29 -23.74 11.45
N ARG A 131 -2.98 -23.90 11.28
CA ARG A 131 -2.26 -25.17 11.42
C ARG A 131 -1.35 -25.16 12.63
#